data_AF-A0A2J8RHU9-F1
#
_entry.id   AF-A0A2J8RHU9-F1
#
_cell.length_a   1.000
_cell.length_b   1.000
_cell.length_c   1.000
_cell.angle_alpha   90.00
_cell.angle_beta   90.00
_cell.angle_gamma   90.00
#
_symmetry.space_group_name_H-M   'P 1'
#
loop_
_entity.id
_entity.type
_entity.pdbx_description
1 polymer ?
#
loop_
_entity_poly.entity_id
_entity_poly.type
_entity_poly.pdbx_seq_one_letter_code
_entity_poly.pdbx_strand_id
1 'polypeptide(L)'
;MFHGIPATPGIGAPGNKPELYEEVKLYKNAREREKYDNMAELFAVVKTMQALEKAYIKDCVSPSEYTAACSRLLVQYKAAFRQVQGSEISSIDEFCRKFRLDCPLAMERIKEDRPITIKDDKGNLNRCIADVVSLFITVMDKLRLEIRAMDEIQPDLRELMETMHRMSHLPPAVEGRQTVSQWWVSLPARQRPAVPLRPSQPGRAPQPSQPGRAPHAPETLPAPTCPVLHSQAADPERHVGVG
;
A
#
# COMPACT_ATOMS: atom_id res chain seq x y z
N MET A 1 -10.77 -4.76 -92.82
CA MET A 1 -9.65 -3.93 -92.34
C MET A 1 -9.85 -3.68 -90.85
N PHE A 2 -9.22 -4.49 -90.00
CA PHE A 2 -9.21 -4.31 -88.56
C PHE A 2 -8.11 -3.32 -88.19
N HIS A 3 -8.47 -2.20 -87.56
CA HIS A 3 -7.51 -1.23 -87.05
C HIS A 3 -7.05 -1.68 -85.66
N GLY A 4 -5.74 -1.97 -85.54
CA GLY A 4 -5.10 -2.35 -84.29
C GLY A 4 -5.04 -1.18 -83.30
N ILE A 5 -5.36 -1.48 -82.04
CA ILE A 5 -5.23 -0.57 -80.90
C ILE A 5 -3.73 -0.36 -80.61
N PRO A 6 -3.24 0.88 -80.45
CA PRO A 6 -1.84 1.11 -80.11
C PRO A 6 -1.54 0.62 -78.69
N ALA A 7 -0.47 -0.17 -78.56
CA ALA A 7 0.03 -0.64 -77.27
C ALA A 7 0.52 0.55 -76.43
N THR A 8 -0.11 0.75 -75.28
CA THR A 8 0.35 1.68 -74.23
C THR A 8 1.74 1.27 -73.74
N PRO A 9 2.74 2.16 -73.76
CA PRO A 9 4.06 1.87 -73.23
C PRO A 9 4.06 1.95 -71.69
N GLY A 10 4.57 0.90 -71.04
CA GLY A 10 5.07 1.00 -69.68
C GLY A 10 4.11 0.64 -68.56
N ILE A 11 3.58 -0.59 -68.55
CA ILE A 11 3.36 -1.26 -67.26
C ILE A 11 4.76 -1.60 -66.75
N GLY A 12 5.32 -0.73 -65.92
CA GLY A 12 6.53 -1.03 -65.17
C GLY A 12 6.32 -2.37 -64.48
N ALA A 13 7.24 -3.32 -64.69
CA ALA A 13 7.26 -4.58 -63.98
C ALA A 13 7.03 -4.31 -62.49
N PRO A 14 6.20 -5.09 -61.77
CA PRO A 14 6.06 -4.92 -60.33
C PRO A 14 7.47 -5.01 -59.74
N GLY A 15 7.99 -3.86 -59.27
CA GLY A 15 9.32 -3.78 -58.70
C GLY A 15 9.43 -4.85 -57.63
N ASN A 16 10.46 -5.69 -57.71
CA ASN A 16 10.68 -6.74 -56.73
C ASN A 16 10.76 -6.09 -55.34
N LYS A 17 9.82 -6.45 -54.45
CA LYS A 17 9.69 -5.92 -53.08
C LYS A 17 10.31 -6.93 -52.10
N PRO A 18 11.63 -6.85 -51.83
CA PRO A 18 12.33 -7.84 -51.01
C PRO A 18 11.76 -7.95 -49.58
N GLU A 19 11.18 -6.88 -49.05
CA GLU A 19 10.57 -6.83 -47.71
C GLU A 19 9.38 -7.79 -47.53
N LEU A 20 8.77 -8.26 -48.62
CA LEU A 20 7.66 -9.22 -48.57
C LEU A 20 8.11 -10.67 -48.42
N TYR A 21 9.40 -10.95 -48.61
CA TYR A 21 9.98 -12.30 -48.50
C TYR A 21 10.65 -12.55 -47.14
N GLU A 22 10.65 -11.57 -46.24
CA GLU A 22 11.23 -11.68 -44.90
C GLU A 22 10.15 -11.51 -43.82
N GLU A 23 10.22 -12.34 -42.77
CA GLU A 23 9.34 -12.23 -41.62
C GLU A 23 9.72 -11.03 -40.73
N VAL A 24 8.74 -10.18 -40.44
CA VAL A 24 8.93 -9.03 -39.56
C VAL A 24 8.98 -9.47 -38.11
N LYS A 25 10.08 -9.15 -37.42
CA LYS A 25 10.25 -9.39 -35.99
C LYS A 25 9.86 -8.17 -35.18
N LEU A 26 9.21 -8.39 -34.04
CA LEU A 26 8.79 -7.31 -33.12
C LEU A 26 9.98 -6.57 -32.49
N TYR A 27 11.08 -7.29 -32.21
CA TYR A 27 12.31 -6.75 -31.65
C TYR A 27 13.54 -7.30 -32.38
N LYS A 28 14.62 -6.53 -32.38
CA LYS A 28 15.92 -6.88 -32.97
C LYS A 28 17.05 -6.99 -31.96
N ASN A 29 16.84 -6.51 -30.73
CA ASN A 29 17.84 -6.52 -29.66
C ASN A 29 17.20 -6.80 -28.28
N ALA A 30 18.05 -7.07 -27.28
CA ALA A 30 17.60 -7.42 -25.92
C ALA A 30 16.79 -6.30 -25.24
N ARG A 31 17.17 -5.03 -25.49
CA ARG A 31 16.50 -3.86 -24.92
C ARG A 31 15.08 -3.69 -25.47
N GLU A 32 14.89 -3.85 -26.77
CA GLU A 32 13.57 -3.83 -27.40
C GLU A 32 12.70 -4.98 -26.90
N ARG A 33 13.28 -6.18 -26.72
CA ARG A 33 12.55 -7.32 -26.17
C ARG A 33 11.99 -7.01 -24.78
N GLU A 34 12.83 -6.51 -23.87
CA GLU A 34 12.39 -6.12 -22.52
C GLU A 34 11.34 -5.00 -22.55
N LYS A 35 11.52 -4.00 -23.42
CA LYS A 35 10.51 -2.95 -23.62
C LYS A 35 9.15 -3.53 -24.00
N TYR A 36 9.09 -4.44 -24.97
CA TYR A 36 7.83 -5.05 -25.39
C TYR A 36 7.26 -6.01 -24.35
N ASP A 37 8.10 -6.67 -23.56
CA ASP A 37 7.67 -7.53 -22.44
C ASP A 37 6.93 -6.70 -21.38
N ASN A 38 7.52 -5.57 -20.97
CA ASN A 38 6.88 -4.63 -20.04
C ASN A 38 5.58 -4.04 -20.60
N MET A 39 5.54 -3.72 -21.90
CA MET A 39 4.34 -3.24 -22.57
C MET A 39 3.25 -4.32 -22.64
N ALA A 40 3.63 -5.58 -22.88
CA ALA A 40 2.71 -6.71 -22.90
C ALA A 40 2.09 -6.94 -21.52
N GLU A 41 2.89 -6.84 -20.45
CA GLU A 41 2.40 -6.96 -19.07
C GLU A 41 1.40 -5.85 -18.73
N LEU A 42 1.71 -4.58 -19.04
CA LEU A 42 0.77 -3.47 -18.84
C LEU A 42 -0.53 -3.69 -19.62
N PHE A 43 -0.43 -4.11 -20.88
CA PHE A 43 -1.60 -4.42 -21.71
C PHE A 43 -2.46 -5.52 -21.09
N ALA A 44 -1.82 -6.61 -20.64
CA ALA A 44 -2.48 -7.74 -20.01
C ALA A 44 -3.19 -7.35 -18.71
N VAL A 45 -2.54 -6.57 -17.83
CA VAL A 45 -3.13 -6.10 -16.58
C VAL A 45 -4.38 -5.25 -16.83
N VAL A 46 -4.30 -4.28 -17.74
CA VAL A 46 -5.44 -3.41 -18.08
C VAL A 46 -6.60 -4.23 -18.69
N LYS A 47 -6.29 -5.17 -19.59
CA LYS A 47 -7.32 -6.04 -20.20
C LYS A 47 -7.97 -6.96 -19.18
N THR A 48 -7.18 -7.47 -18.23
CA THR A 48 -7.66 -8.33 -17.14
C THR A 48 -8.57 -7.54 -16.20
N MET A 49 -8.20 -6.31 -15.85
CA MET A 49 -9.05 -5.41 -15.06
C MET A 49 -10.39 -5.15 -15.77
N GLN A 50 -10.36 -4.88 -17.08
CA GLN A 50 -11.59 -4.71 -17.87
C GLN A 50 -12.49 -5.97 -17.83
N ALA A 51 -11.89 -7.16 -17.89
CA ALA A 51 -12.64 -8.42 -17.82
C ALA A 51 -13.23 -8.64 -16.41
N LEU A 52 -12.47 -8.32 -15.36
CA LEU A 52 -12.93 -8.40 -13.97
C LEU A 52 -14.13 -7.47 -13.73
N GLU A 53 -14.07 -6.22 -14.21
CA GLU A 53 -15.18 -5.27 -14.12
C GLU A 53 -16.44 -5.81 -14.81
N LYS A 54 -16.30 -6.38 -16.01
CA LYS A 54 -17.43 -7.00 -16.72
C LYS A 54 -18.00 -8.22 -15.98
N ALA A 55 -17.14 -9.03 -15.36
CA ALA A 55 -17.58 -10.20 -14.60
C ALA A 55 -18.36 -9.78 -13.35
N TYR A 56 -17.92 -8.70 -12.68
CA TYR A 56 -18.64 -8.13 -11.53
C TYR A 56 -20.00 -7.55 -11.93
N ILE A 57 -20.09 -6.79 -13.03
CA ILE A 57 -21.37 -6.27 -13.56
C ILE A 57 -22.37 -7.39 -13.89
N LYS A 58 -21.86 -8.57 -14.27
CA LYS A 58 -22.66 -9.76 -14.59
C LYS A 58 -22.94 -10.65 -13.39
N ASP A 59 -22.64 -10.19 -12.16
CA ASP A 59 -22.78 -10.95 -10.93
C ASP A 59 -22.09 -12.33 -10.94
N CYS A 60 -20.98 -12.44 -11.70
CA CYS A 60 -20.22 -13.70 -11.80
C CYS A 60 -19.16 -13.85 -10.69
N VAL A 61 -18.94 -12.80 -9.88
CA VAL A 61 -17.89 -12.73 -8.85
C VAL A 61 -18.48 -12.07 -7.61
N SER A 62 -18.19 -12.61 -6.43
CA SER A 62 -18.68 -12.01 -5.19
C SER A 62 -18.02 -10.64 -4.91
N PRO A 63 -18.67 -9.74 -4.15
CA PRO A 63 -18.08 -8.44 -3.80
C PRO A 63 -16.74 -8.54 -3.08
N SER A 64 -16.56 -9.54 -2.21
CA SER A 64 -15.31 -9.76 -1.48
C SER A 64 -14.16 -10.14 -2.41
N GLU A 65 -14.38 -11.13 -3.28
CA GLU A 65 -13.37 -11.60 -4.23
C GLU A 65 -13.01 -10.53 -5.24
N TYR A 66 -14.02 -9.83 -5.78
CA TYR A 66 -13.83 -8.70 -6.68
C TYR A 66 -12.96 -7.62 -6.04
N THR A 67 -13.29 -7.20 -4.81
CA THR A 67 -12.56 -6.12 -4.12
C THR A 67 -11.09 -6.49 -3.92
N ALA A 68 -10.82 -7.73 -3.49
CA ALA A 68 -9.46 -8.22 -3.29
C ALA A 68 -8.69 -8.34 -4.62
N ALA A 69 -9.32 -8.85 -5.67
CA ALA A 69 -8.71 -8.99 -6.99
C ALA A 69 -8.43 -7.63 -7.65
N CYS A 70 -9.40 -6.72 -7.63
CA CYS A 70 -9.27 -5.38 -8.21
C CYS A 70 -8.18 -4.57 -7.49
N SER A 71 -8.11 -4.63 -6.16
CA SER A 71 -7.05 -3.98 -5.39
C SER A 71 -5.65 -4.50 -5.76
N ARG A 72 -5.48 -5.81 -5.96
CA ARG A 72 -4.21 -6.38 -6.44
C ARG A 72 -3.86 -5.90 -7.85
N LEU A 73 -4.84 -5.93 -8.77
CA LEU A 73 -4.65 -5.47 -10.15
C LEU A 73 -4.27 -3.98 -10.24
N LEU A 74 -4.83 -3.13 -9.37
CA LEU A 74 -4.46 -1.70 -9.32
C LEU A 74 -3.01 -1.50 -8.86
N VAL A 75 -2.54 -2.28 -7.89
CA VAL A 75 -1.14 -2.24 -7.45
C VAL A 75 -0.22 -2.74 -8.57
N GLN A 76 -0.56 -3.84 -9.23
CA GLN A 76 0.19 -4.38 -10.37
C GLN A 76 0.21 -3.38 -11.53
N TYR A 77 -0.92 -2.75 -11.84
CA TYR A 77 -1.02 -1.70 -12.85
C TYR A 77 -0.04 -0.56 -12.58
N LYS A 78 0.03 -0.05 -11.35
CA LYS A 78 0.96 1.03 -10.99
C LYS A 78 2.42 0.64 -11.21
N ALA A 79 2.77 -0.60 -10.88
CA ALA A 79 4.12 -1.12 -11.12
C ALA A 79 4.41 -1.30 -12.62
N ALA A 80 3.52 -1.92 -13.37
CA ALA A 80 3.65 -2.15 -14.81
C ALA A 80 3.70 -0.82 -15.59
N PHE A 81 2.83 0.14 -15.25
CA PHE A 81 2.82 1.45 -15.90
C PHE A 81 4.12 2.21 -15.63
N ARG A 82 4.67 2.15 -14.41
CA ARG A 82 5.95 2.78 -14.08
C ARG A 82 7.11 2.18 -14.91
N GLN A 83 7.08 0.90 -15.25
CA GLN A 83 8.11 0.27 -16.09
C GLN A 83 8.00 0.67 -17.57
N VAL A 84 6.79 0.97 -18.05
CA VAL A 84 6.53 1.38 -19.43
C VAL A 84 6.66 2.89 -19.62
N GLN A 85 6.43 3.67 -18.56
CA GLN A 85 6.47 5.13 -18.61
C GLN A 85 7.86 5.62 -19.04
N GLY A 86 7.88 6.47 -20.06
CA GLY A 86 9.11 6.98 -20.64
C GLY A 86 8.84 8.04 -21.69
N SER A 87 9.81 8.30 -22.57
CA SER A 87 9.69 9.34 -23.60
C SER A 87 8.62 9.05 -24.66
N GLU A 88 8.32 7.78 -24.92
CA GLU A 88 7.33 7.37 -25.94
C GLU A 88 5.91 7.20 -25.39
N ILE A 89 5.76 7.02 -24.07
CA ILE A 89 4.49 6.76 -23.40
C ILE A 89 4.49 7.57 -22.10
N SER A 90 3.80 8.71 -22.13
CA SER A 90 3.73 9.61 -20.97
C SER A 90 2.54 9.32 -20.08
N SER A 91 1.42 8.88 -20.68
CA SER A 91 0.16 8.58 -19.99
C SER A 91 -0.43 7.23 -20.41
N ILE A 92 -1.32 6.70 -19.56
CA ILE A 92 -2.06 5.48 -19.89
C ILE A 92 -3.01 5.69 -21.08
N ASP A 93 -3.59 6.88 -21.23
CA ASP A 93 -4.44 7.22 -22.39
C ASP A 93 -3.67 7.15 -23.70
N GLU A 94 -2.41 7.60 -23.71
CA GLU A 94 -1.53 7.51 -24.87
C GLU A 94 -1.22 6.05 -25.22
N PHE A 95 -0.90 5.24 -24.22
CA PHE A 95 -0.69 3.80 -24.38
C PHE A 95 -1.94 3.12 -24.97
N CYS A 96 -3.11 3.39 -24.39
CA CYS A 96 -4.38 2.85 -24.86
C CYS A 96 -4.69 3.26 -26.31
N ARG A 97 -4.42 4.52 -26.68
CA ARG A 97 -4.61 5.01 -28.05
C ARG A 97 -3.65 4.33 -29.03
N LYS A 98 -2.37 4.19 -28.66
CA LYS A 98 -1.31 3.60 -29.49
C LYS A 98 -1.60 2.14 -29.82
N PHE A 99 -2.03 1.36 -28.83
CA PHE A 99 -2.31 -0.07 -28.98
C PHE A 99 -3.80 -0.40 -29.19
N ARG A 100 -4.65 0.61 -29.42
CA ARG A 100 -6.10 0.46 -29.61
C ARG A 100 -6.78 -0.33 -28.48
N LEU A 101 -6.34 -0.10 -27.25
CA LEU A 101 -6.85 -0.76 -26.06
C LEU A 101 -8.08 -0.03 -25.53
N ASP A 102 -9.26 -0.44 -26.01
CA ASP A 102 -10.55 0.10 -25.57
C ASP A 102 -11.04 -0.63 -24.31
N CYS A 103 -10.82 -0.01 -23.14
CA CYS A 103 -11.12 -0.56 -21.81
C CYS A 103 -11.70 0.52 -20.87
N PRO A 104 -12.92 1.04 -21.14
CA PRO A 104 -13.47 2.19 -20.42
C PRO A 104 -13.71 1.90 -18.92
N LEU A 105 -14.03 0.66 -18.55
CA LEU A 105 -14.28 0.30 -17.14
C LEU A 105 -12.97 0.27 -16.36
N ALA A 106 -11.92 -0.31 -16.94
CA ALA A 106 -10.59 -0.30 -16.34
C ALA A 106 -10.05 1.13 -16.18
N MET A 107 -10.29 2.01 -17.17
CA MET A 107 -9.85 3.41 -17.08
C MET A 107 -10.50 4.15 -15.91
N GLU A 108 -11.80 3.94 -15.66
CA GLU A 108 -12.49 4.53 -14.50
C GLU A 108 -11.91 4.02 -13.17
N ARG A 109 -11.59 2.73 -13.06
CA ARG A 109 -10.96 2.18 -11.85
C ARG A 109 -9.54 2.72 -11.63
N ILE A 110 -8.75 2.83 -12.69
CA ILE A 110 -7.41 3.42 -12.65
C ILE A 110 -7.47 4.89 -12.24
N LYS A 111 -8.44 5.65 -12.76
CA LYS A 111 -8.64 7.06 -12.44
C LYS A 111 -9.04 7.29 -10.98
N GLU A 112 -9.84 6.39 -10.42
CA GLU A 112 -10.24 6.44 -9.01
C GLU A 112 -9.22 5.78 -8.04
N ASP A 113 -8.29 4.97 -8.56
CA ASP A 113 -7.34 4.13 -7.82
C ASP A 113 -8.00 3.26 -6.73
N ARG A 114 -9.21 2.75 -6.98
CA ARG A 114 -9.94 1.85 -6.06
C ARG A 114 -11.02 1.00 -6.75
N PRO A 115 -11.38 -0.15 -6.17
CA PRO A 115 -12.53 -0.96 -6.62
C PRO A 115 -13.86 -0.22 -6.51
N ILE A 116 -14.85 -0.56 -7.36
CA ILE A 116 -16.17 0.09 -7.38
C ILE A 116 -16.97 -0.07 -6.08
N THR A 117 -16.68 -1.14 -5.32
CA THR A 117 -17.30 -1.45 -4.03
C THR A 117 -16.87 -0.49 -2.93
N ILE A 118 -15.67 0.09 -3.04
CA ILE A 118 -15.14 1.05 -2.09
C ILE A 118 -15.62 2.43 -2.53
N LYS A 119 -16.69 2.91 -1.87
CA LYS A 119 -17.16 4.28 -2.08
C LYS A 119 -16.14 5.25 -1.48
N ASP A 120 -15.87 6.32 -2.21
CA ASP A 120 -15.10 7.46 -1.73
C ASP A 120 -15.72 8.00 -0.43
N ASP A 121 -14.90 8.47 0.50
CA ASP A 121 -15.37 9.32 1.60
C ASP A 121 -15.97 10.63 1.07
N LYS A 122 -15.94 10.93 -0.24
CA LYS A 122 -16.60 12.11 -0.83
C LYS A 122 -18.10 12.16 -0.60
N GLY A 123 -18.78 11.00 -0.56
CA GLY A 123 -20.19 10.95 -0.14
C GLY A 123 -20.36 11.16 1.37
N ASN A 124 -19.29 10.96 2.13
CA ASN A 124 -19.21 11.07 3.57
C ASN A 124 -18.42 12.30 4.03
N LEU A 125 -18.01 13.20 3.12
CA LEU A 125 -17.13 14.31 3.47
C LEU A 125 -17.87 15.27 4.39
N ASN A 126 -19.13 15.55 4.07
CA ASN A 126 -20.01 16.35 4.91
C ASN A 126 -20.21 15.72 6.29
N ARG A 127 -20.26 14.38 6.37
CA ARG A 127 -20.34 13.67 7.65
C ARG A 127 -19.02 13.73 8.41
N CYS A 128 -17.88 13.46 7.76
CA CYS A 128 -16.56 13.58 8.37
C CYS A 128 -16.29 15.01 8.85
N ILE A 129 -16.71 16.02 8.10
CA ILE A 129 -16.68 17.43 8.52
C ILE A 129 -17.58 17.62 9.76
N ALA A 130 -18.81 17.12 9.73
CA ALA A 130 -19.72 17.22 10.87
C ALA A 130 -19.19 16.52 12.13
N ASP A 131 -18.61 15.33 11.98
CA ASP A 131 -18.02 14.55 13.07
C ASP A 131 -16.80 15.30 13.66
N VAL A 132 -15.91 15.83 12.82
CA VAL A 132 -14.76 16.62 13.29
C VAL A 132 -15.20 17.92 13.96
N VAL A 133 -16.17 18.65 13.40
CA VAL A 133 -16.71 19.87 14.00
C VAL A 133 -17.37 19.56 15.34
N SER A 134 -18.15 18.48 15.41
CA SER A 134 -18.80 18.02 16.65
C SER A 134 -17.76 17.70 17.71
N LEU A 135 -16.73 16.92 17.38
CA LEU A 135 -15.67 16.55 18.32
C LEU A 135 -14.86 17.77 18.79
N PHE A 136 -14.62 18.75 17.93
CA PHE A 136 -14.01 20.03 18.33
C PHE A 136 -14.87 20.79 19.34
N ILE A 137 -16.18 20.89 19.09
CA ILE A 137 -17.12 21.53 20.01
C ILE A 137 -17.13 20.78 21.36
N THR A 138 -17.23 19.45 21.33
CA THR A 138 -17.23 18.62 22.54
C THR A 138 -15.97 18.81 23.37
N VAL A 139 -14.78 18.73 22.76
CA VAL A 139 -13.50 18.94 23.48
C VAL A 139 -13.42 20.36 24.03
N MET A 140 -13.81 21.36 23.24
CA MET A 140 -13.80 22.76 23.68
C MET A 140 -14.77 23.00 24.85
N ASP A 141 -15.98 22.44 24.80
CA ASP A 141 -17.00 22.61 25.84
C ASP A 141 -16.60 21.91 27.13
N LYS A 142 -16.00 20.71 27.06
CA LYS A 142 -15.41 20.04 28.23
C LYS A 142 -14.38 20.94 28.92
N LEU A 143 -13.50 21.59 28.16
CA LEU A 143 -12.50 22.51 28.73
C LEU A 143 -13.14 23.77 29.32
N ARG A 144 -14.18 24.32 28.69
CA ARG A 144 -14.94 25.48 29.22
C ARG A 144 -15.69 25.18 30.50
N LEU A 145 -16.17 23.95 30.67
CA LEU A 145 -16.81 23.45 31.88
C LEU A 145 -15.81 23.05 32.98
N GLU A 146 -14.52 23.37 32.81
CA GLU A 146 -13.43 23.02 33.72
C GLU A 146 -13.27 21.51 33.99
N ILE A 147 -13.72 20.67 33.05
CA ILE A 147 -13.43 19.24 33.09
C ILE A 147 -11.96 19.07 32.73
N ARG A 148 -11.11 18.76 33.72
CA ARG A 148 -9.64 18.65 33.58
C ARG A 148 -9.11 17.23 33.73
N ALA A 149 -9.99 16.29 34.05
CA ALA A 149 -9.67 14.87 34.20
C ALA A 149 -9.20 14.29 32.85
N MET A 150 -8.03 13.64 32.84
CA MET A 150 -7.41 13.17 31.60
C MET A 150 -8.22 12.07 30.93
N ASP A 151 -8.78 11.16 31.71
CA ASP A 151 -9.67 10.07 31.29
C ASP A 151 -10.96 10.57 30.62
N GLU A 152 -11.38 11.81 30.90
CA GLU A 152 -12.55 12.44 30.29
C GLU A 152 -12.23 13.20 28.99
N ILE A 153 -11.01 13.73 28.84
CA ILE A 153 -10.60 14.52 27.66
C ILE A 153 -9.92 13.65 26.59
N GLN A 154 -9.15 12.65 27.02
CA GLN A 154 -8.29 11.84 26.16
C GLN A 154 -9.09 11.02 25.12
N PRO A 155 -10.22 10.36 25.45
CA PRO A 155 -11.00 9.61 24.45
C PRO A 155 -11.46 10.49 23.28
N ASP A 156 -12.04 11.65 23.56
CA ASP A 156 -12.54 12.56 22.52
C ASP A 156 -11.41 13.15 21.67
N LEU A 157 -10.27 13.47 22.29
CA LEU A 157 -9.11 14.00 21.57
C LEU A 157 -8.47 12.93 20.65
N ARG A 158 -8.48 11.66 21.08
CA ARG A 158 -8.06 10.53 20.24
C ARG A 158 -8.98 10.38 19.05
N GLU A 159 -10.29 10.36 19.29
CA GLU A 159 -11.30 10.20 18.25
C GLU A 159 -11.27 11.36 17.25
N LEU A 160 -11.04 12.58 17.72
CA LEU A 160 -10.81 13.76 16.88
C LEU A 160 -9.58 13.58 16.00
N MET A 161 -8.46 13.15 16.57
CA MET A 161 -7.22 12.92 15.84
C MET A 161 -7.37 11.83 14.78
N GLU A 162 -7.98 10.70 15.11
CA GLU A 162 -8.23 9.60 14.17
C GLU A 162 -9.18 10.00 13.04
N THR A 163 -10.26 10.73 13.36
CA THR A 163 -11.23 11.22 12.38
C THR A 163 -10.60 12.27 11.45
N MET A 164 -9.74 13.14 11.98
CA MET A 164 -8.97 14.09 11.18
C MET A 164 -7.96 13.40 10.24
N HIS A 165 -7.34 12.28 10.65
CA HIS A 165 -6.42 11.51 9.80
C HIS A 165 -7.16 10.78 8.67
N ARG A 166 -8.42 10.40 8.88
CA ARG A 166 -9.28 9.78 7.87
C ARG A 166 -9.64 10.70 6.70
N MET A 167 -9.60 12.03 6.89
CA MET A 167 -9.94 12.99 5.83
C MET A 167 -8.82 13.17 4.78
N SER A 168 -8.81 12.33 3.74
CA SER A 168 -7.83 12.42 2.63
C SER A 168 -7.84 13.74 1.85
N HIS A 169 -8.93 14.51 1.92
CA HIS A 169 -9.10 15.80 1.24
C HIS A 169 -8.52 17.02 1.98
N LEU A 170 -8.11 16.90 3.25
CA LEU A 170 -7.40 18.00 3.91
C LEU A 170 -5.98 18.10 3.33
N PRO A 171 -5.55 19.31 2.90
CA PRO A 171 -4.18 19.52 2.46
C PRO A 171 -3.18 18.99 3.50
N PRO A 172 -2.09 18.31 3.10
CA PRO A 172 -1.13 17.76 4.07
C PRO A 172 -0.46 18.81 4.96
N ALA A 173 -0.58 20.11 4.64
CA ALA A 173 -0.01 21.24 5.37
C ALA A 173 -0.98 21.95 6.33
N VAL A 174 -2.12 21.35 6.72
CA VAL A 174 -3.02 22.04 7.66
C VAL A 174 -2.43 22.03 9.08
N GLU A 175 -2.11 23.22 9.59
CA GLU A 175 -1.60 23.46 10.95
C GLU A 175 -2.40 22.71 12.03
N GLY A 176 -3.73 22.67 11.88
CA GLY A 176 -4.64 22.01 12.83
C GLY A 176 -4.31 20.53 13.10
N ARG A 177 -3.84 19.75 12.10
CA ARG A 177 -3.47 18.34 12.31
C ARG A 177 -2.26 18.20 13.22
N GLN A 178 -1.26 19.05 13.00
CA GLN A 178 -0.03 19.03 13.78
C GLN A 178 -0.31 19.48 15.22
N THR A 179 -1.12 20.53 15.38
CA THR A 179 -1.50 21.05 16.69
C THR A 179 -2.30 20.04 17.52
N VAL A 180 -3.31 19.38 16.93
CA VAL A 180 -4.08 18.33 17.63
C VAL A 180 -3.20 17.13 18.00
N SER A 181 -2.27 16.74 17.11
CA SER A 181 -1.30 15.67 17.39
C SER A 181 -0.33 16.05 18.51
N GLN A 182 0.09 17.33 18.58
CA GLN A 182 0.92 17.83 19.69
C GLN A 182 0.15 17.87 21.01
N TRP A 183 -1.12 18.27 21.01
CA TRP A 183 -1.96 18.23 22.22
C TRP A 183 -2.14 16.81 22.74
N TRP A 184 -2.41 15.86 21.83
CA TRP A 184 -2.49 14.45 22.16
C TRP A 184 -1.25 13.91 22.89
N VAL A 185 -0.05 14.31 22.44
CA VAL A 185 1.22 13.86 23.05
C VAL A 185 1.54 14.63 24.34
N SER A 186 1.27 15.94 24.38
CA SER A 186 1.70 16.82 25.48
C SER A 186 0.75 16.82 26.68
N LEU A 187 -0.56 16.63 26.48
CA LEU A 187 -1.55 16.66 27.56
C LEU A 187 -1.32 15.56 28.62
N PRO A 188 -1.09 14.29 28.25
CA PRO A 188 -0.77 13.24 29.21
C PRO A 188 0.55 13.47 29.94
N ALA A 189 1.54 14.08 29.28
CA ALA A 189 2.87 14.31 29.86
C ALA A 189 2.88 15.45 30.90
N ARG A 190 2.00 16.45 30.74
CA ARG A 190 1.98 17.67 31.57
C ARG A 190 1.27 17.50 32.92
N GLN A 191 0.47 16.44 33.10
CA GLN A 191 -0.22 16.14 34.36
C GLN A 191 0.51 15.10 35.23
N ARG A 192 1.69 14.60 34.84
CA ARG A 192 2.48 13.72 35.71
C ARG A 192 2.80 14.51 36.99
N PRO A 193 2.32 14.10 38.18
CA PRO A 193 2.66 14.81 39.40
C PRO A 193 4.16 14.71 39.59
N ALA A 194 4.83 15.85 39.76
CA ALA A 194 6.19 15.88 40.26
C ALA A 194 6.16 15.20 41.62
N VAL A 195 6.60 13.94 41.69
CA VAL A 195 6.80 13.24 42.96
C VAL A 195 7.79 14.08 43.75
N PRO A 196 7.44 14.65 44.92
CA PRO A 196 8.40 15.37 45.72
C PRO A 196 9.45 14.35 46.19
N LEU A 197 10.69 14.50 45.75
CA LEU A 197 11.83 13.83 46.37
C LEU A 197 11.82 14.21 47.85
N ARG A 198 11.50 13.26 48.73
CA ARG A 198 11.68 13.44 50.18
C ARG A 198 13.14 13.82 50.43
N PRO A 199 13.44 14.87 51.22
CA PRO A 199 14.81 15.14 51.62
C PRO A 199 15.26 14.05 52.59
N SER A 200 16.37 13.39 52.26
CA SER A 200 17.10 12.49 53.14
C SER A 200 17.52 13.25 54.40
N GLN A 201 17.12 12.77 55.58
CA GLN A 201 17.60 13.35 56.85
C GLN A 201 19.12 13.13 57.01
N PRO A 202 19.86 14.08 57.60
CA PRO A 202 21.28 13.93 57.88
C PRO A 202 21.51 13.31 59.27
N GLY A 203 22.46 12.36 59.34
CA GLY A 203 23.20 12.12 60.58
C GLY A 203 23.06 10.73 61.20
N ARG A 204 23.97 9.82 60.86
CA ARG A 204 24.64 8.98 61.86
C ARG A 204 26.07 8.71 61.42
N ALA A 205 27.03 9.10 62.27
CA ALA A 205 28.47 9.01 62.04
C ALA A 205 28.96 7.55 61.87
N PRO A 206 30.08 7.33 61.16
CA PRO A 206 30.66 6.00 61.00
C PRO A 206 31.46 5.59 62.25
N GLN A 207 31.28 4.36 62.72
CA GLN A 207 32.21 3.75 63.69
C GLN A 207 33.40 3.09 62.97
N PRO A 208 34.60 3.07 63.57
CA PRO A 208 35.80 2.55 62.94
C PRO A 208 35.89 1.03 63.01
N SER A 209 36.44 0.48 61.94
CA SER A 209 36.76 -0.92 61.68
C SER A 209 37.72 -1.56 62.68
N GLN A 210 37.48 -2.82 63.03
CA GLN A 210 38.51 -3.76 63.49
C GLN A 210 38.62 -4.98 62.55
N PRO A 211 39.82 -5.58 62.39
CA PRO A 211 40.08 -6.59 61.37
C PRO A 211 40.02 -8.03 61.90
N GLY A 212 39.56 -8.94 61.04
CA GLY A 212 40.03 -10.33 61.00
C GLY A 212 39.14 -11.41 61.61
N ARG A 213 38.43 -12.17 60.77
CA ARG A 213 38.55 -13.65 60.71
C ARG A 213 37.89 -14.21 59.44
N ALA A 214 38.47 -15.30 58.94
CA ALA A 214 38.21 -16.00 57.68
C ALA A 214 36.78 -16.55 57.51
N PRO A 215 36.36 -16.91 56.27
CA PRO A 215 34.98 -17.24 55.95
C PRO A 215 34.67 -18.73 56.18
N HIS A 216 33.44 -19.01 56.63
CA HIS A 216 32.77 -20.29 56.45
C HIS A 216 31.48 -20.05 55.65
N ALA A 217 31.23 -20.94 54.67
CA ALA A 217 30.12 -20.95 53.70
C ALA A 217 28.73 -21.00 54.36
N PRO A 218 27.64 -20.75 53.61
CA PRO A 218 27.00 -21.89 52.93
C PRO A 218 26.27 -21.61 51.59
N GLU A 219 26.02 -22.73 50.92
CA GLU A 219 24.87 -23.11 50.08
C GLU A 219 24.55 -22.37 48.76
N THR A 220 24.97 -23.06 47.70
CA THR A 220 24.47 -23.01 46.33
C THR A 220 23.10 -23.70 46.20
N LEU A 221 22.14 -23.03 45.54
CA LEU A 221 20.95 -23.64 44.94
C LEU A 221 20.98 -23.46 43.40
N PRO A 222 20.45 -24.42 42.61
CA PRO A 222 20.83 -24.63 41.22
C PRO A 222 19.99 -23.86 40.20
N ALA A 223 20.60 -23.63 39.03
CA ALA A 223 19.96 -23.12 37.83
C ALA A 223 19.11 -24.20 37.13
N PRO A 224 18.02 -23.83 36.42
CA PRO A 224 17.27 -24.77 35.60
C PRO A 224 17.92 -24.98 34.23
N THR A 225 18.11 -26.25 33.89
CA THR A 225 18.59 -26.78 32.61
C THR A 225 17.50 -26.78 31.55
N CYS A 226 17.83 -26.30 30.35
CA CYS A 226 17.07 -26.56 29.12
C CYS A 226 17.30 -28.02 28.66
N PRO A 227 16.26 -28.75 28.19
CA PRO A 227 16.47 -30.02 27.51
C PRO A 227 16.63 -29.82 26.00
N VAL A 228 17.77 -30.29 25.50
CA VAL A 228 18.00 -30.67 24.09
C VAL A 228 17.63 -32.13 23.95
N LEU A 229 16.86 -32.50 22.92
CA LEU A 229 16.83 -33.88 22.42
C LEU A 229 17.10 -33.88 20.91
N HIS A 230 18.12 -34.63 20.52
CA HIS A 230 18.54 -34.91 19.15
C HIS A 230 17.90 -36.22 18.64
N SER A 231 17.42 -36.17 17.39
CA SER A 231 17.66 -37.10 16.26
C SER A 231 17.46 -38.61 16.41
N GLN A 232 16.63 -39.21 15.53
CA GLN A 232 17.14 -40.15 14.49
C GLN A 232 16.11 -40.60 13.42
N ALA A 233 16.70 -40.86 12.25
CA ALA A 233 16.25 -41.33 10.93
C ALA A 233 15.24 -42.50 10.82
N ALA A 234 14.49 -42.54 9.69
CA ALA A 234 14.52 -43.62 8.69
C ALA A 234 13.56 -43.36 7.49
N ASP A 235 14.08 -43.55 6.26
CA ASP A 235 13.38 -43.74 4.95
C ASP A 235 12.71 -45.13 4.91
N PRO A 236 11.66 -45.42 4.09
CA PRO A 236 11.88 -45.81 2.68
C PRO A 236 10.79 -45.41 1.64
N GLU A 237 11.25 -45.15 0.42
CA GLU A 237 10.71 -45.37 -0.95
C GLU A 237 9.24 -45.76 -1.30
N ARG A 238 8.73 -45.04 -2.32
CA ARG A 238 7.97 -45.41 -3.55
C ARG A 238 6.86 -46.49 -3.56
N HIS A 239 5.65 -46.14 -4.04
CA HIS A 239 5.14 -46.47 -5.41
C HIS A 239 3.68 -46.00 -5.66
N VAL A 240 3.49 -45.28 -6.78
CA VAL A 240 2.46 -45.35 -7.86
C VAL A 240 1.03 -45.88 -7.55
N GLY A 241 -0.01 -45.15 -8.02
CA GLY A 241 -1.23 -45.78 -8.58
C GLY A 241 -2.57 -45.04 -8.50
N VAL A 242 -2.91 -44.33 -9.57
CA VAL A 242 -4.22 -44.15 -10.24
C VAL A 242 -5.53 -44.46 -9.48
N GLY A 243 -6.47 -43.51 -9.56
CA GLY A 243 -7.92 -43.68 -9.50
C GLY A 243 -8.60 -42.52 -10.22
#